data_AF-A0A7C7DLX3-F1
#
_entry.id   AF-A0A7C7DLX3-F1
#
_cell.length_a   1.000
_cell.length_b   1.000
_cell.length_c   1.000
_cell.angle_alpha   90.00
_cell.angle_beta   90.00
_cell.angle_gamma   90.00
#
_symmetry.space_group_name_H-M   'P 1'
#
loop_
_entity.id
_entity.type
_entity.pdbx_description
1 polymer ?
#
loop_
_entity_poly.entity_id
_entity_poly.type
_entity_poly.pdbx_seq_one_letter_code
_entity_poly.pdbx_strand_id
1 'polypeptide(L)'
;MMRSLFAAVSGLKTHQQRMDVIGNNIANVNTVGFKRSRVTFQDMLNQTIRGASRPVPGGRGGTNPMQIGPGVSLGSIDLIMDGSSLQDTGKATDLGIEGDGFFILSDGGRTYYTRVG
;
A
#
# COMPACT_ATOMS: atom_id res chain seq x y z
N MET A 1 23.15 6.65 18.66
CA MET A 1 21.95 6.23 19.42
C MET A 1 20.66 6.88 18.93
N MET A 2 20.59 8.20 18.66
CA MET A 2 19.34 8.82 18.18
C MET A 2 18.82 8.27 16.83
N ARG A 3 19.71 7.97 15.87
CA ARG A 3 19.31 7.48 14.54
C ARG A 3 18.62 6.11 14.54
N SER A 4 19.09 5.18 15.36
CA SER A 4 18.47 3.85 15.49
C SER A 4 17.09 3.93 16.15
N LEU A 5 16.89 4.88 17.07
CA LEU A 5 15.59 5.14 17.66
C LEU A 5 14.59 5.65 16.62
N PHE A 6 14.99 6.61 15.76
CA PHE A 6 14.14 7.09 14.68
C PHE A 6 13.80 5.99 13.66
N ALA A 7 14.76 5.13 13.32
CA ALA A 7 14.50 3.97 12.46
C ALA A 7 13.48 3.00 13.10
N ALA A 8 13.63 2.68 14.39
CA ALA A 8 12.69 1.82 15.11
C ALA A 8 11.28 2.44 15.20
N VAL A 9 11.18 3.74 15.52
CA VAL A 9 9.90 4.46 15.59
C VAL A 9 9.23 4.53 14.22
N SER A 10 10.01 4.72 13.15
CA SER A 10 9.46 4.70 11.78
C SER A 10 8.81 3.36 11.45
N GLY A 11 9.48 2.25 11.78
CA GLY A 11 8.95 0.89 11.58
C GLY A 11 7.67 0.64 12.38
N LEU A 12 7.64 1.02 13.66
CA LEU A 12 6.46 0.90 14.51
C LEU A 12 5.27 1.71 13.95
N LYS A 13 5.50 2.95 13.52
CA LYS A 13 4.45 3.81 12.97
C LYS A 13 3.89 3.25 11.66
N THR A 14 4.75 2.76 10.76
CA THR A 14 4.30 2.15 9.51
C THR A 14 3.56 0.84 9.73
N HIS A 15 3.97 0.05 10.74
CA HIS A 15 3.25 -1.15 11.12
C HIS A 15 1.89 -0.85 11.74
N GLN A 16 1.77 0.19 12.56
CA GLN A 16 0.48 0.64 13.08
C GLN A 16 -0.48 0.98 11.93
N GLN A 17 -0.04 1.76 10.95
CA GLN A 17 -0.87 2.10 9.77
C GLN A 17 -1.30 0.85 8.99
N ARG A 18 -0.40 -0.14 8.84
CA ARG A 18 -0.76 -1.42 8.23
C ARG A 18 -1.82 -2.16 9.04
N MET A 19 -1.73 -2.14 10.38
CA MET A 19 -2.75 -2.75 11.23
C MET A 19 -4.09 -2.05 11.08
N ASP A 20 -4.12 -0.72 10.97
CA ASP A 20 -5.35 0.04 10.75
C ASP A 20 -6.02 -0.35 9.43
N VAL A 21 -5.26 -0.52 8.35
CA VAL A 21 -5.78 -0.98 7.05
C VAL A 21 -6.28 -2.42 7.12
N ILE A 22 -5.57 -3.32 7.80
CA ILE A 22 -6.02 -4.70 8.03
C ILE A 22 -7.34 -4.69 8.83
N GLY A 23 -7.42 -3.89 9.88
CA GLY A 23 -8.62 -3.73 10.69
C GLY A 23 -9.81 -3.24 9.86
N ASN A 24 -9.61 -2.25 8.99
CA ASN A 24 -10.64 -1.77 8.09
C ASN A 24 -11.13 -2.85 7.10
N ASN A 25 -10.21 -3.65 6.54
CA ASN A 25 -10.57 -4.75 5.67
C ASN A 25 -11.41 -5.82 6.38
N ILE A 26 -11.03 -6.18 7.62
CA ILE A 26 -11.76 -7.18 8.41
C ILE A 26 -13.14 -6.65 8.81
N ALA A 27 -13.22 -5.39 9.23
CA ALA A 27 -14.47 -4.76 9.64
C ALA A 27 -15.52 -4.73 8.51
N ASN A 28 -15.08 -4.66 7.25
CA ASN A 28 -15.94 -4.59 6.08
C ASN A 28 -16.03 -5.89 5.27
N VAL A 29 -15.67 -7.04 5.87
CA VAL A 29 -15.65 -8.33 5.17
C VAL A 29 -17.02 -8.73 4.58
N ASN A 30 -18.11 -8.32 5.23
CA ASN A 30 -19.48 -8.62 4.80
C ASN A 30 -20.15 -7.46 4.04
N THR A 31 -19.43 -6.36 3.78
CA THR A 31 -19.98 -5.21 3.06
C THR A 31 -20.00 -5.51 1.56
N VAL A 32 -21.18 -5.49 0.95
CA VAL A 32 -21.35 -5.76 -0.48
C VAL A 32 -20.57 -4.74 -1.30
N GLY A 33 -19.84 -5.22 -2.31
CA GLY A 33 -19.04 -4.37 -3.20
C GLY A 33 -17.78 -3.76 -2.58
N PHE A 34 -17.43 -4.11 -1.33
CA PHE A 34 -16.21 -3.64 -0.68
C PHE A 34 -14.95 -4.16 -1.39
N LYS A 35 -13.95 -3.29 -1.53
CA LYS A 35 -12.66 -3.61 -2.15
C LYS A 35 -11.55 -3.45 -1.11
N ARG A 36 -10.82 -4.53 -0.85
CA ARG A 36 -9.78 -4.55 0.17
C ARG A 36 -8.61 -3.64 -0.21
N SER A 37 -8.02 -3.00 0.79
CA SER A 37 -6.82 -2.18 0.63
C SER A 37 -5.57 -2.92 1.09
N ARG A 38 -4.41 -2.66 0.46
CA ARG A 38 -3.12 -3.23 0.83
C ARG A 38 -2.08 -2.13 0.99
N VAL A 39 -1.34 -2.17 2.10
CA VAL A 39 -0.23 -1.26 2.36
C VAL A 39 1.06 -1.80 1.74
N THR A 40 1.80 -0.92 1.06
CA THR A 40 3.17 -1.16 0.62
C THR A 40 4.13 -0.31 1.44
N PHE A 41 5.32 -0.84 1.73
CA PHE A 41 6.37 -0.12 2.44
C PHE A 41 7.47 0.30 1.46
N GLN A 42 8.13 1.40 1.77
CA GLN A 42 9.28 1.89 1.02
C GLN A 42 10.39 2.33 1.97
N ASP A 43 11.63 2.09 1.58
CA ASP A 43 12.78 2.58 2.34
C ASP A 43 12.93 4.09 2.16
N MET A 44 13.33 4.76 3.23
CA MET A 44 13.69 6.18 3.17
C MET A 44 15.07 6.35 2.54
N LEU A 45 15.33 7.53 1.95
CA LEU A 45 16.60 7.81 1.27
C LEU A 45 17.82 7.59 2.20
N ASN A 46 18.72 6.71 1.76
CA ASN A 46 19.95 6.39 2.50
C ASN A 46 20.89 7.59 2.59
N GLN A 47 21.46 7.82 3.78
CA GLN A 47 22.50 8.82 3.96
C GLN A 47 23.88 8.23 3.62
N THR A 48 24.55 8.81 2.64
CA THR A 48 25.91 8.41 2.26
C THR A 48 26.96 9.15 3.11
N ILE A 49 27.78 8.39 3.84
CA ILE A 49 28.89 8.90 4.66
C ILE A 49 30.18 8.95 3.84
N ARG A 50 30.40 7.93 3.01
CA ARG A 50 31.56 7.84 2.12
C ARG A 50 31.09 7.33 0.76
N GLY A 51 31.45 8.05 -0.30
CA GLY A 51 31.19 7.62 -1.67
C GLY A 51 32.02 6.40 -2.06
N ALA A 52 31.56 5.67 -3.08
CA ALA A 52 32.33 4.56 -3.64
C ALA A 52 33.60 5.10 -4.32
N SER A 53 34.69 4.32 -4.30
CA SER A 53 35.92 4.67 -5.03
C SER A 53 36.28 3.58 -6.03
N ARG A 54 36.81 4.00 -7.18
CA ARG A 54 37.30 3.09 -8.23
C ARG A 54 38.72 2.61 -7.87
N PRO A 55 39.13 1.42 -8.34
CA PRO A 55 40.50 0.94 -8.15
C PRO A 55 41.54 1.93 -8.68
N VAL A 56 42.66 2.09 -7.98
CA VAL A 56 43.73 3.05 -8.30
C VAL A 56 44.95 2.31 -8.87
N PRO A 57 45.64 2.84 -9.90
CA PRO A 57 46.89 2.24 -10.40
C PRO A 57 47.93 2.17 -9.25
N GLY A 58 48.45 0.98 -8.96
CA GLY A 58 49.33 0.73 -7.81
C GLY A 58 48.82 -0.27 -6.77
N GLY A 59 47.70 -0.94 -7.03
CA GLY A 59 47.26 -2.13 -6.27
C GLY A 59 46.18 -1.90 -5.21
N ARG A 60 45.66 -0.67 -5.07
CA ARG A 60 44.53 -0.40 -4.16
C ARG A 60 43.21 -0.67 -4.87
N GLY A 61 42.48 -1.70 -4.42
CA GLY A 61 41.14 -2.05 -4.91
C GLY A 61 40.12 -0.95 -4.65
N GLY A 62 38.98 -1.01 -5.36
CA GLY A 62 37.87 -0.07 -5.13
C GLY A 62 37.24 -0.26 -3.75
N THR A 63 36.55 0.78 -3.27
CA THR A 63 35.86 0.74 -1.98
C THR A 63 34.37 0.91 -2.15
N ASN A 64 33.57 0.10 -1.44
CA ASN A 64 32.13 0.24 -1.38
C ASN A 64 31.70 1.56 -0.72
N PRO A 65 30.53 2.11 -1.10
CA PRO A 65 29.97 3.26 -0.42
C PRO A 65 29.56 2.87 1.01
N MET A 66 29.76 3.77 1.95
CA MET A 66 29.28 3.59 3.33
C MET A 66 27.99 4.39 3.47
N GLN A 67 26.87 3.68 3.65
CA GLN A 67 25.53 4.26 3.74
C GLN A 67 24.83 3.83 5.01
N ILE A 68 23.96 4.70 5.53
CA ILE A 68 23.07 4.40 6.64
C ILE A 68 21.63 4.65 6.19
N GLY A 69 20.79 3.62 6.32
CA GLY A 69 19.35 3.72 6.10
C GLY A 69 18.66 4.35 7.32
N PRO A 70 17.90 5.45 7.15
CA PRO A 70 17.26 6.12 8.28
C PRO A 70 15.95 5.45 8.74
N GLY A 71 15.39 4.51 7.98
CA GLY A 71 14.17 3.79 8.35
C GLY A 71 13.27 3.49 7.15
N VAL A 72 12.00 3.23 7.46
CA VAL A 72 10.95 2.84 6.50
C VAL A 72 9.80 3.85 6.54
N SER A 73 9.13 4.04 5.41
CA SER A 73 7.93 4.86 5.28
C SER A 73 6.82 4.07 4.56
N LEU A 74 5.59 4.56 4.66
CA LEU A 74 4.48 4.06 3.87
C LEU A 74 4.68 4.47 2.40
N GLY A 75 4.58 3.51 1.50
CA GLY A 75 4.68 3.69 0.05
C GLY A 75 3.35 4.15 -0.53
N SER A 76 2.40 3.22 -0.54
CA SER A 76 1.03 3.44 -1.00
C SER A 76 0.05 2.58 -0.21
N ILE A 77 -1.23 2.95 -0.31
CA ILE A 77 -2.35 2.09 0.04
C ILE A 77 -3.09 1.80 -1.25
N ASP A 78 -2.89 0.59 -1.79
CA ASP A 78 -3.45 0.19 -3.07
C ASP A 78 -4.80 -0.49 -2.85
N LEU A 79 -5.79 -0.15 -3.70
CA LEU A 79 -7.07 -0.84 -3.72
C LEU A 79 -6.98 -2.08 -4.61
N ILE A 80 -7.41 -3.24 -4.10
CA ILE A 80 -7.44 -4.48 -4.85
C ILE A 80 -8.86 -4.67 -5.40
N MET A 81 -8.98 -4.54 -6.72
CA MET A 81 -10.26 -4.53 -7.45
C MET A 81 -10.79 -5.91 -7.86
N ASP A 82 -10.11 -6.98 -7.47
CA ASP A 82 -10.44 -8.37 -7.83
C ASP A 82 -11.93 -8.70 -7.67
N GLY A 83 -12.44 -9.57 -8.55
CA GLY A 83 -13.80 -10.10 -8.47
C GLY A 83 -14.02 -10.91 -7.19
N SER A 84 -15.24 -10.83 -6.64
CA SER A 84 -15.70 -11.67 -5.54
C SER A 84 -16.79 -12.61 -6.03
N SER A 85 -17.03 -13.70 -5.29
CA SER A 85 -18.16 -14.58 -5.55
C SER A 85 -19.48 -13.80 -5.39
N LEU A 86 -20.35 -13.94 -6.38
CA LEU A 86 -21.73 -13.47 -6.32
C LEU A 86 -22.57 -14.48 -5.53
N GLN A 87 -23.51 -13.97 -4.73
CA GLN A 87 -24.49 -14.77 -4.02
C GLN A 87 -25.88 -14.42 -4.54
N ASP A 88 -26.66 -15.43 -4.88
CA ASP A 88 -28.05 -15.23 -5.28
C ASP A 88 -28.90 -14.79 -4.07
N THR A 89 -29.62 -13.69 -4.24
CA THR A 89 -30.52 -13.12 -3.22
C THR A 89 -31.99 -13.47 -3.47
N GLY A 90 -32.33 -14.02 -4.65
CA GLY A 90 -33.71 -14.33 -5.05
C GLY A 90 -34.59 -13.12 -5.35
N LYS A 91 -34.03 -11.91 -5.40
CA LYS A 91 -34.75 -10.67 -5.77
C LYS A 91 -34.38 -10.25 -7.19
N ALA A 92 -35.39 -10.05 -8.04
CA ALA A 92 -35.19 -9.64 -9.43
C ALA A 92 -34.58 -8.23 -9.60
N THR A 93 -34.60 -7.42 -8.54
CA THR A 93 -34.05 -6.05 -8.53
C THR A 93 -32.59 -5.98 -8.12
N ASP A 94 -32.03 -7.05 -7.54
CA ASP A 94 -30.65 -7.05 -7.04
C ASP A 94 -29.73 -7.50 -8.18
N LEU A 95 -28.78 -6.64 -8.56
CA LEU A 95 -27.88 -6.89 -9.69
C LEU A 95 -26.41 -6.85 -9.27
N GLY A 96 -25.66 -7.87 -9.70
CA GLY A 96 -24.21 -7.93 -9.57
C GLY A 96 -23.52 -7.85 -10.93
N ILE A 97 -22.36 -7.20 -10.98
CA ILE A 97 -21.50 -7.17 -12.16
C ILE A 97 -20.44 -8.26 -12.04
N GLU A 98 -20.45 -9.22 -12.97
CA GLU A 98 -19.35 -10.16 -13.16
C GLU A 98 -18.31 -9.56 -14.13
N GLY A 99 -17.04 -9.54 -13.72
CA GLY A 99 -15.94 -8.91 -14.48
C GLY A 99 -15.72 -7.43 -14.14
N ASP A 100 -15.23 -6.67 -15.12
CA ASP A 100 -14.88 -5.26 -14.96
C ASP A 100 -16.04 -4.34 -15.35
N GLY A 101 -16.38 -3.38 -14.48
CA GLY A 101 -17.43 -2.41 -14.72
C GLY A 101 -17.98 -1.80 -13.43
N PHE A 102 -18.68 -0.68 -13.50
CA PHE A 102 -19.34 -0.06 -12.35
C PHE A 102 -20.73 0.42 -12.75
N PHE A 103 -21.67 0.35 -11.81
CA PHE A 103 -22.95 1.03 -11.93
C PHE A 103 -22.74 2.53 -11.76
N ILE A 104 -23.51 3.30 -12.53
CA ILE A 104 -23.46 4.76 -12.52
C ILE A 104 -24.70 5.27 -11.78
N LEU A 105 -24.47 6.04 -10.72
CA LEU A 105 -25.51 6.73 -9.97
C LEU A 105 -25.38 8.24 -10.19
N SER A 106 -26.49 8.97 -10.15
CA SER A 106 -26.49 10.43 -10.27
C SER A 106 -27.44 11.03 -9.24
N ASP A 107 -27.00 12.07 -8.54
CA ASP A 107 -27.86 12.89 -7.67
C ASP A 107 -28.51 14.07 -8.42
N GLY A 108 -28.34 14.13 -9.74
CA GLY A 108 -28.78 15.23 -10.60
C GLY A 108 -27.71 16.30 -10.86
N GLY A 109 -26.61 16.31 -10.10
CA GLY A 109 -25.47 17.21 -10.31
C GLY A 109 -24.11 16.50 -10.41
N ARG A 110 -23.95 15.37 -9.72
CA ARG A 110 -22.71 14.57 -9.70
C ARG A 110 -22.98 13.11 -9.97
N THR A 111 -22.04 12.53 -10.70
CA THR A 111 -22.04 11.11 -11.05
C THR A 111 -21.15 10.33 -10.09
N TYR A 112 -21.66 9.23 -9.56
CA TYR A 112 -20.97 8.30 -8.66
C TYR A 112 -20.89 6.91 -9.30
N TYR A 113 -19.89 6.13 -8.89
CA TYR A 113 -19.65 4.77 -9.38
C TYR A 113 -19.74 3.78 -8.22
N THR A 114 -20.50 2.71 -8.39
CA THR A 114 -20.67 1.66 -7.36
C THR A 114 -20.61 0.26 -7.98
N ARG A 115 -20.27 -0.74 -7.17
CA ARG A 115 -20.38 -2.17 -7.51
C ARG A 115 -21.60 -2.83 -6.88
N VAL A 116 -22.40 -2.06 -6.13
CA VAL A 116 -23.59 -2.53 -5.43
C VAL A 116 -24.82 -2.13 -6.24
N GLY A 117 -25.65 -3.11 -6.58
CA GLY A 117 -26.90 -2.94 -7.31
C GLY A 117 -27.94 -3.94 -6.81
#